data_AF-A0A0N8KQ21-F1
#
_entry.id   AF-A0A0N8KQ21-F1
#
_cell.length_a   1.000
_cell.length_b   1.000
_cell.length_c   1.000
_cell.angle_alpha   90.00
_cell.angle_beta   90.00
_cell.angle_gamma   90.00
#
_symmetry.space_group_name_H-M   'P 1'
#
loop_
_entity.id
_entity.type
_entity.pdbx_description
1 polymer ?
#
loop_
_entity_poly.entity_id
_entity_poly.type
_entity_poly.pdbx_seq_one_letter_code
_entity_poly.pdbx_strand_id
1 'polypeptide(L)'
;MKKVLRTESPQLITNNQNFHKKLVEGLDVEYRRKDGSIANDKVWIFDFKNPHNNEFLAVNQFTVIENNNNRRPDIILFINGLPLVVIELKNPADENATLWTAFNQLETYKNQIPTLFPYNEIMVISDGIEARSGTITSNKERFMPWKTIEGKEIAPSAMPQLEVLFQGMLDKKILLDLIRHFIVFEQERQDIHKKLAAYHQYHAVNKALETTFRASSPQGDKRCGVVWHTQGSGKSLTMAFYTGKLVLTLDNPTIVVLTDRNDLDDQLFGTFSRCHELLRQKPEQATSRDQLKDLLRVASGGIVFTTIQKFFPEEKGNRYPLLSERRNIIVIADEAHRSQYDFIDGFAKHMRDALPNASFIGFTGTPIEKSDRSTPAVFGNYIDIYDIEQAVEDGATVRIYYESRLAKLELKQDERPKIDPEFEEVTEGEEVEKKRKAEKQMGKT
;
A
#
# COMPACT_ATOMS: atom_id res chain seq x y z
N MET A 1 2.85 -26.94 18.84
CA MET A 1 2.64 -26.12 20.06
C MET A 1 3.91 -25.58 20.69
N LYS A 2 4.87 -26.38 21.20
CA LYS A 2 6.08 -25.85 21.87
C LYS A 2 6.86 -24.79 21.06
N LYS A 3 7.05 -25.00 19.75
CA LYS A 3 7.70 -24.01 18.85
C LYS A 3 6.90 -22.70 18.67
N VAL A 4 5.57 -22.76 18.77
CA VAL A 4 4.67 -21.61 18.62
C VAL A 4 4.68 -20.75 19.87
N LEU A 5 4.62 -21.38 21.04
CA LEU A 5 4.52 -20.68 22.33
C LEU A 5 5.86 -20.15 22.86
N ARG A 6 6.98 -20.45 22.18
CA ARG A 6 8.32 -20.03 22.60
C ARG A 6 8.58 -18.58 22.19
N THR A 7 8.83 -17.73 23.18
CA THR A 7 9.40 -16.40 23.04
C THR A 7 10.92 -16.49 23.11
N GLU A 8 11.62 -15.83 22.18
CA GLU A 8 13.08 -15.95 22.02
C GLU A 8 13.80 -14.61 22.22
N SER A 9 13.07 -13.50 22.24
CA SER A 9 13.57 -12.15 22.46
C SER A 9 13.03 -11.58 23.79
N PRO A 10 13.78 -10.72 24.49
CA PRO A 10 13.22 -9.90 25.57
C PRO A 10 12.28 -8.80 25.05
N GLN A 11 12.33 -8.46 23.76
CA GLN A 11 11.50 -7.42 23.16
C GLN A 11 10.16 -7.99 22.65
N LEU A 12 9.06 -7.38 23.11
CA LEU A 12 7.70 -7.79 22.72
C LEU A 12 7.50 -7.77 21.20
N ILE A 13 7.91 -6.68 20.53
CA ILE A 13 7.70 -6.51 19.09
C ILE A 13 8.44 -7.56 18.26
N THR A 14 9.66 -7.92 18.65
CA THR A 14 10.41 -9.00 18.00
C THR A 14 9.72 -10.35 18.16
N ASN A 15 9.18 -10.65 19.35
CA ASN A 15 8.42 -11.88 19.54
C ASN A 15 7.13 -11.90 18.72
N ASN A 16 6.46 -10.74 18.60
CA ASN A 16 5.26 -10.59 17.78
C ASN A 16 5.56 -10.80 16.29
N GLN A 17 6.64 -10.21 15.77
CA GLN A 17 7.11 -10.44 14.40
C GLN A 17 7.47 -11.92 14.16
N ASN A 18 8.23 -12.53 15.07
CA ASN A 18 8.61 -13.94 14.97
C ASN A 18 7.39 -14.87 14.98
N PHE A 19 6.37 -14.56 15.79
CA PHE A 19 5.12 -15.29 15.79
C PHE A 19 4.37 -15.11 14.47
N HIS A 20 4.22 -13.87 14.00
CA HIS A 20 3.56 -13.58 12.73
C HIS A 20 4.22 -14.33 11.56
N LYS A 21 5.56 -14.39 11.53
CA LYS A 21 6.29 -15.15 10.52
C LYS A 21 5.93 -16.65 10.54
N LYS A 22 5.92 -17.27 11.73
CA LYS A 22 5.49 -18.67 11.90
C LYS A 22 4.04 -18.88 11.45
N LEU A 23 3.19 -17.88 11.65
CA LEU A 23 1.80 -17.88 11.27
C LEU A 23 1.63 -17.91 9.73
N VAL A 24 2.34 -17.05 9.00
CA VAL A 24 2.14 -16.86 7.56
C VAL A 24 3.01 -17.75 6.66
N GLU A 25 4.12 -18.28 7.19
CA GLU A 25 5.05 -19.17 6.47
C GLU A 25 4.89 -20.66 6.83
N GLY A 26 4.16 -20.96 7.90
CA GLY A 26 4.09 -22.29 8.49
C GLY A 26 5.35 -22.67 9.26
N LEU A 27 5.31 -23.79 9.99
CA LEU A 27 6.43 -24.30 10.76
C LEU A 27 7.01 -25.55 10.13
N ASP A 28 8.31 -25.53 9.87
CA ASP A 28 9.03 -26.73 9.49
C ASP A 28 9.19 -27.66 10.71
N VAL A 29 8.80 -28.91 10.52
CA VAL A 29 8.89 -29.97 11.53
C VAL A 29 9.62 -31.18 10.96
N GLU A 30 10.41 -31.80 11.81
CA GLU A 30 11.08 -33.05 11.50
C GLU A 30 10.47 -34.14 12.39
N TYR A 31 10.14 -35.28 11.80
CA TYR A 31 9.65 -36.44 12.55
C TYR A 31 10.23 -37.73 11.99
N ARG A 32 10.40 -38.71 12.88
CA ARG A 32 10.88 -40.04 12.49
C ARG A 32 9.71 -40.87 11.97
N ARG A 33 9.85 -41.38 10.74
CA ARG A 33 8.90 -42.33 10.13
C ARG A 33 9.02 -43.71 10.77
N LYS A 34 8.04 -44.57 10.51
CA LYS A 34 8.00 -45.95 11.02
C LYS A 34 9.20 -46.80 10.60
N ASP A 35 9.83 -46.48 9.47
CA ASP A 35 11.02 -47.15 8.94
C ASP A 35 12.34 -46.64 9.54
N GLY A 36 12.28 -45.67 10.47
CA GLY A 36 13.45 -45.07 11.10
C GLY A 36 14.04 -43.86 10.35
N SER A 37 13.58 -43.56 9.13
CA SER A 37 14.01 -42.36 8.38
C SER A 37 13.46 -41.07 8.98
N ILE A 38 14.15 -39.95 8.76
CA ILE A 38 13.67 -38.61 9.16
C ILE A 38 12.93 -37.98 7.97
N ALA A 39 11.72 -37.51 8.23
CA ALA A 39 10.92 -36.75 7.28
C ALA A 39 10.79 -35.30 7.72
N ASN A 40 10.85 -34.41 6.75
CA ASN A 40 10.57 -32.99 6.93
C ASN A 40 9.18 -32.69 6.37
N ASP A 41 8.40 -31.91 7.11
CA ASP A 41 7.07 -31.50 6.71
C ASP A 41 6.78 -30.08 7.22
N LYS A 42 5.74 -29.45 6.68
CA LYS A 42 5.33 -28.09 7.04
C LYS A 42 3.96 -28.13 7.70
N VAL A 43 3.91 -27.69 8.96
CA VAL A 43 2.67 -27.59 9.74
C VAL A 43 2.16 -26.16 9.67
N TRP A 44 0.91 -26.00 9.25
CA TRP A 44 0.21 -24.72 9.22
C TRP A 44 -0.57 -24.52 10.52
N ILE A 45 -0.47 -23.34 11.12
CA ILE A 45 -1.25 -22.98 12.32
C ILE A 45 -2.72 -22.76 11.94
N PHE A 46 -2.98 -22.27 10.72
CA PHE A 46 -4.31 -21.97 10.21
C PHE A 46 -4.53 -22.62 8.84
N ASP A 47 -5.73 -23.15 8.63
CA ASP A 47 -6.20 -23.50 7.29
C ASP A 47 -6.71 -22.24 6.58
N PHE A 48 -5.82 -21.59 5.84
CA PHE A 48 -6.15 -20.40 5.05
C PHE A 48 -6.95 -20.73 3.78
N LYS A 49 -6.98 -22.00 3.35
CA LYS A 49 -7.71 -22.42 2.14
C LYS A 49 -9.18 -22.60 2.47
N ASN A 50 -9.48 -23.19 3.63
CA ASN A 50 -10.83 -23.39 4.13
C ASN A 50 -10.95 -22.76 5.52
N PRO A 51 -11.29 -21.45 5.62
CA PRO A 51 -11.40 -20.74 6.89
C PRO A 51 -12.22 -21.46 7.96
N HIS A 52 -13.30 -22.14 7.57
CA HIS A 52 -14.21 -22.85 8.49
C HIS A 52 -13.59 -24.08 9.17
N ASN A 53 -12.44 -24.58 8.71
CA ASN A 53 -11.71 -25.66 9.40
C ASN A 53 -10.97 -25.17 10.66
N ASN A 54 -10.87 -23.85 10.84
CA ASN A 54 -10.30 -23.24 12.04
C ASN A 54 -11.39 -23.07 13.11
N GLU A 55 -10.99 -23.18 14.38
CA GLU A 55 -11.85 -22.89 15.52
C GLU A 55 -11.78 -21.39 15.84
N PHE A 56 -12.93 -20.72 15.87
CA PHE A 56 -13.06 -19.32 16.24
C PHE A 56 -13.85 -19.21 17.54
N LEU A 57 -13.26 -18.57 18.54
CA LEU A 57 -13.87 -18.39 19.85
C LEU A 57 -13.77 -16.92 20.27
N ALA A 58 -14.91 -16.28 20.50
CA ALA A 58 -14.97 -14.97 21.13
C ALA A 58 -15.18 -15.15 22.64
N VAL A 59 -14.25 -14.64 23.45
CA VAL A 59 -14.36 -14.71 24.91
C VAL A 59 -14.51 -13.30 25.44
N ASN A 60 -15.58 -13.05 26.18
CA ASN A 60 -15.79 -11.79 26.86
C ASN A 60 -15.10 -11.79 28.23
N GLN A 61 -14.60 -10.63 28.66
CA GLN A 61 -14.17 -10.40 30.04
C GLN A 61 -13.08 -11.40 30.49
N PHE A 62 -12.18 -11.78 29.59
CA PHE A 62 -11.09 -12.73 29.85
C PHE A 62 -10.04 -12.10 30.75
N THR A 63 -9.84 -12.67 31.95
CA THR A 63 -8.94 -12.09 32.95
C THR A 63 -7.52 -12.62 32.79
N VAL A 64 -6.56 -11.71 32.62
CA VAL A 64 -5.13 -11.99 32.54
C VAL A 64 -4.45 -11.40 33.78
N ILE A 65 -3.66 -12.24 34.47
CA ILE A 65 -2.95 -11.86 35.69
C ILE A 65 -1.44 -11.97 35.41
N GLU A 66 -0.74 -10.86 35.52
CA GLU A 66 0.71 -10.79 35.30
C GLU A 66 1.33 -9.76 36.24
N ASN A 67 2.41 -10.12 36.95
CA ASN A 67 3.14 -9.22 37.86
C ASN A 67 2.22 -8.41 38.82
N ASN A 68 1.26 -9.09 39.46
CA ASN A 68 0.22 -8.52 40.33
C ASN A 68 -0.75 -7.54 39.66
N ASN A 69 -0.67 -7.33 38.35
CA ASN A 69 -1.71 -6.63 37.61
C ASN A 69 -2.80 -7.61 37.23
N ASN A 70 -4.04 -7.24 37.53
CA ASN A 70 -5.24 -7.97 37.10
C ASN A 70 -5.93 -7.12 36.04
N ARG A 71 -5.92 -7.61 34.80
CA ARG A 71 -6.49 -6.90 33.65
C ARG A 71 -7.45 -7.79 32.89
N ARG A 72 -8.48 -7.17 32.34
CA ARG A 72 -9.61 -7.87 31.74
C ARG A 72 -10.06 -7.13 30.49
N PRO A 73 -9.51 -7.47 29.32
CA PRO A 73 -10.01 -6.96 28.05
C PRO A 73 -11.48 -7.33 27.84
N ASP A 74 -12.23 -6.46 27.15
CA ASP A 74 -13.66 -6.67 26.97
C ASP A 74 -13.97 -7.90 26.12
N ILE A 75 -13.29 -8.05 24.98
CA ILE A 75 -13.42 -9.23 24.12
C ILE A 75 -12.03 -9.62 23.57
N ILE A 76 -11.74 -10.92 23.59
CA ILE A 76 -10.59 -11.50 22.90
C ILE A 76 -11.09 -12.53 21.89
N LEU A 77 -10.65 -12.41 20.64
CA LEU A 77 -10.90 -13.42 19.62
C LEU A 77 -9.72 -14.39 19.56
N PHE A 78 -10.03 -15.64 19.88
CA PHE A 78 -9.12 -16.76 19.73
C PHE A 78 -9.37 -17.46 18.41
N ILE A 79 -8.28 -17.75 17.68
CA ILE A 79 -8.33 -18.63 16.51
C ILE A 79 -7.39 -19.79 16.76
N ASN A 80 -7.90 -21.03 16.71
CA ASN A 80 -7.17 -22.25 17.08
C ASN A 80 -6.48 -22.13 18.45
N GLY A 81 -7.14 -21.46 19.41
CA GLY A 81 -6.65 -21.24 20.77
C GLY A 81 -5.62 -20.11 20.94
N LEU A 82 -5.31 -19.33 19.90
CA LEU A 82 -4.35 -18.22 19.96
C LEU A 82 -5.07 -16.85 20.03
N PRO A 83 -4.73 -15.93 20.95
CA PRO A 83 -5.42 -14.67 21.15
C PRO A 83 -4.99 -13.61 20.11
N LEU A 84 -5.59 -13.66 18.91
CA LEU A 84 -5.14 -12.84 17.78
C LEU A 84 -5.75 -11.44 17.75
N VAL A 85 -6.96 -11.25 18.29
CA VAL A 85 -7.63 -9.94 18.29
C VAL A 85 -8.01 -9.56 19.72
N VAL A 86 -7.61 -8.36 20.13
CA VAL A 86 -7.98 -7.77 21.43
C VAL A 86 -8.88 -6.57 21.16
N ILE A 87 -10.07 -6.58 21.74
CA ILE A 87 -11.11 -5.57 21.51
C ILE A 87 -11.44 -4.89 22.83
N GLU A 88 -11.39 -3.56 22.83
CA GLU A 88 -11.77 -2.73 23.96
C GLU A 88 -12.97 -1.86 23.59
N LEU A 89 -13.98 -1.87 24.45
CA LEU A 89 -15.26 -1.20 24.25
C LEU A 89 -15.47 -0.13 25.32
N LYS A 90 -16.25 0.88 24.96
CA LYS A 90 -16.70 1.93 25.86
C LYS A 90 -18.21 2.10 25.73
N ASN A 91 -18.80 2.64 26.79
CA ASN A 91 -20.24 2.83 26.84
C ASN A 91 -20.63 4.06 26.01
N PRO A 92 -21.47 3.92 24.96
CA PRO A 92 -21.92 5.05 24.14
C PRO A 92 -22.70 6.10 24.94
N ALA A 93 -23.22 5.76 26.13
CA ALA A 93 -23.98 6.66 26.97
C ALA A 93 -23.13 7.50 27.95
N ASP A 94 -21.80 7.28 28.00
CA ASP A 94 -20.88 8.04 28.87
C ASP A 94 -20.03 9.00 28.02
N GLU A 95 -20.26 10.30 28.18
CA GLU A 95 -19.55 11.36 27.42
C GLU A 95 -18.03 11.35 27.64
N ASN A 96 -17.54 10.79 28.75
CA ASN A 96 -16.11 10.66 29.01
C ASN A 96 -15.50 9.39 28.40
N ALA A 97 -16.32 8.42 28.02
CA ALA A 97 -15.90 7.12 27.53
C ALA A 97 -15.66 7.14 26.01
N THR A 98 -14.73 8.00 25.58
CA THR A 98 -14.41 8.19 24.16
C THR A 98 -13.61 7.02 23.58
N LEU A 99 -13.60 6.91 22.25
CA LEU A 99 -12.73 6.00 21.50
C LEU A 99 -11.26 5.98 21.98
N TRP A 100 -10.72 7.14 22.37
CA TRP A 100 -9.34 7.26 22.82
C TRP A 100 -9.11 6.81 24.27
N THR A 101 -10.16 6.72 25.09
CA THR A 101 -10.06 6.05 26.38
C THR A 101 -9.90 4.54 26.21
N ALA A 102 -10.59 3.93 25.24
CA ALA A 102 -10.36 2.53 24.86
C ALA A 102 -8.91 2.31 24.37
N PHE A 103 -8.39 3.22 23.54
CA PHE A 103 -6.98 3.18 23.11
C PHE A 103 -6.02 3.20 24.30
N ASN A 104 -6.20 4.12 25.26
CA ASN A 104 -5.34 4.20 26.44
C ASN A 104 -5.43 2.93 27.31
N GLN A 105 -6.57 2.26 27.33
CA GLN A 105 -6.74 0.98 28.03
C GLN A 105 -5.95 -0.14 27.36
N LEU A 106 -5.90 -0.19 26.02
CA LEU A 106 -5.02 -1.10 25.29
C LEU A 106 -3.54 -0.83 25.56
N GLU A 107 -3.12 0.44 25.62
CA GLU A 107 -1.75 0.80 26.02
C GLU A 107 -1.43 0.34 27.44
N THR A 108 -2.40 0.40 28.35
CA THR A 108 -2.27 -0.14 29.70
C THR A 108 -2.09 -1.66 29.68
N TYR A 109 -2.85 -2.38 28.84
CA TYR A 109 -2.69 -3.82 28.69
C TYR A 109 -1.31 -4.19 28.14
N LYS A 110 -0.83 -3.50 27.11
CA LYS A 110 0.51 -3.74 26.55
C LYS A 110 1.61 -3.63 27.61
N ASN A 111 1.46 -2.70 28.56
CA ASN A 111 2.44 -2.48 29.64
C ASN A 111 2.28 -3.46 30.81
N GLN A 112 1.05 -3.82 31.17
CA GLN A 112 0.78 -4.54 32.42
C GLN A 112 0.53 -6.03 32.27
N ILE A 113 0.08 -6.47 31.09
CA ILE A 113 -0.10 -7.88 30.72
C ILE A 113 0.57 -8.18 29.36
N PRO A 114 1.87 -7.86 29.19
CA PRO A 114 2.57 -7.99 27.91
C PRO A 114 2.55 -9.42 27.35
N THR A 115 2.37 -10.46 28.17
CA THR A 115 2.30 -11.87 27.72
C THR A 115 1.16 -12.18 26.75
N LEU A 116 0.14 -11.33 26.67
CA LEU A 116 -0.95 -11.45 25.69
C LEU A 116 -0.51 -11.07 24.26
N PHE A 117 0.41 -10.13 24.14
CA PHE A 117 0.72 -9.44 22.89
C PHE A 117 1.78 -10.09 21.97
N PRO A 118 2.54 -11.15 22.31
CA PRO A 118 3.35 -11.86 21.33
C PRO A 118 2.52 -12.49 20.22
N TYR A 119 1.23 -12.78 20.48
CA TYR A 119 0.33 -13.42 19.52
C TYR A 119 -0.65 -12.45 18.85
N ASN A 120 -0.77 -11.24 19.38
CA ASN A 120 -1.76 -10.27 18.91
C ASN A 120 -1.47 -9.83 17.47
N GLU A 121 -2.44 -10.00 16.60
CA GLU A 121 -2.39 -9.52 15.22
C GLU A 121 -3.05 -8.15 15.09
N ILE A 122 -4.22 -7.96 15.71
CA ILE A 122 -5.08 -6.80 15.53
C ILE A 122 -5.60 -6.32 16.88
N MET A 123 -5.68 -5.01 17.06
CA MET A 123 -6.38 -4.38 18.17
C MET A 123 -7.56 -3.58 17.65
N VAL A 124 -8.69 -3.60 18.37
CA VAL A 124 -9.90 -2.86 18.03
C VAL A 124 -10.32 -2.00 19.21
N ILE A 125 -10.73 -0.77 18.93
CA ILE A 125 -11.31 0.17 19.88
C ILE A 125 -12.67 0.63 19.39
N SER A 126 -13.62 0.78 20.30
CA SER A 126 -14.94 1.34 19.97
C SER A 126 -15.60 1.99 21.17
N ASP A 127 -16.39 3.03 20.92
CA ASP A 127 -17.35 3.62 21.87
C ASP A 127 -18.80 3.18 21.58
N GLY A 128 -18.99 2.18 20.71
CA GLY A 128 -20.27 1.67 20.26
C GLY A 128 -20.74 2.28 18.94
N ILE A 129 -20.41 3.53 18.64
CA ILE A 129 -20.79 4.22 17.40
C ILE A 129 -19.61 4.23 16.42
N GLU A 130 -18.46 4.70 16.88
CA GLU A 130 -17.21 4.67 16.13
C GLU A 130 -16.43 3.40 16.45
N ALA A 131 -15.71 2.88 15.46
CA ALA A 131 -14.82 1.74 15.65
C ALA A 131 -13.59 1.88 14.77
N ARG A 132 -12.42 1.63 15.37
CA ARG A 132 -11.13 1.70 14.68
C ARG A 132 -10.29 0.49 15.01
N SER A 133 -9.43 0.11 14.08
CA SER A 133 -8.49 -0.98 14.25
C SER A 133 -7.05 -0.53 14.00
N GLY A 134 -6.13 -1.20 14.68
CA GLY A 134 -4.70 -0.95 14.59
C GLY A 134 -3.90 -2.15 15.08
N THR A 135 -2.63 -1.90 15.38
CA THR A 135 -1.65 -2.92 15.80
C THR A 135 -0.97 -2.49 17.09
N ILE A 136 -0.19 -3.38 17.71
CA ILE A 136 0.56 -3.09 18.93
C ILE A 136 1.55 -1.90 18.81
N THR A 137 1.93 -1.49 17.60
CA THR A 137 2.80 -0.33 17.35
C THR A 137 2.07 0.87 16.75
N SER A 138 0.76 0.78 16.54
CA SER A 138 -0.02 1.86 15.97
C SER A 138 -0.24 2.97 17.00
N ASN A 139 0.09 4.21 16.63
CA ASN A 139 -0.37 5.39 17.36
C ASN A 139 -1.85 5.68 17.02
N LYS A 140 -2.42 6.73 17.63
CA LYS A 140 -3.82 7.13 17.40
C LYS A 140 -4.16 7.37 15.93
N GLU A 141 -3.26 8.02 15.18
CA GLU A 141 -3.43 8.33 13.76
C GLU A 141 -3.44 7.06 12.88
N ARG A 142 -2.86 5.96 13.36
CA ARG A 142 -2.80 4.68 12.66
C ARG A 142 -3.90 3.71 13.08
N PHE A 143 -4.79 4.12 13.97
CA PHE A 143 -6.07 3.44 14.19
C PHE A 143 -7.07 3.93 13.15
N MET A 144 -7.41 3.05 12.20
CA MET A 144 -8.21 3.39 11.02
C MET A 144 -9.60 2.77 11.09
N PRO A 145 -10.64 3.45 10.57
CA PRO A 145 -11.98 2.87 10.47
C PRO A 145 -12.03 1.76 9.41
N TRP A 146 -13.01 0.86 9.55
CA TRP A 146 -13.39 -0.08 8.51
C TRP A 146 -14.79 0.27 8.03
N LYS A 147 -14.93 0.64 6.75
CA LYS A 147 -16.12 1.34 6.25
C LYS A 147 -17.01 0.51 5.31
N THR A 148 -16.68 -0.74 5.02
CA THR A 148 -17.48 -1.57 4.11
C THR A 148 -17.69 -2.97 4.67
N ILE A 149 -18.81 -3.62 4.33
CA ILE A 149 -19.04 -5.02 4.69
C ILE A 149 -18.54 -5.94 3.57
N GLU A 150 -18.99 -5.70 2.34
CA GLU A 150 -18.65 -6.53 1.18
C GLU A 150 -17.51 -5.99 0.29
N GLY A 151 -16.96 -4.81 0.60
CA GLY A 151 -15.93 -4.18 -0.23
C GLY A 151 -16.41 -3.46 -1.50
N LYS A 152 -17.72 -3.35 -1.68
CA LYS A 152 -18.34 -2.71 -2.86
C LYS A 152 -18.72 -1.27 -2.57
N GLU A 153 -19.48 -1.06 -1.51
CA GLU A 153 -20.04 0.24 -1.13
C GLU A 153 -19.68 0.55 0.33
N ILE A 154 -19.53 1.85 0.60
CA ILE A 154 -19.38 2.35 1.96
C ILE A 154 -20.70 2.13 2.70
N ALA A 155 -20.61 1.60 3.92
CA ALA A 155 -21.76 1.37 4.75
C ALA A 155 -22.47 2.70 5.08
N PRO A 156 -23.82 2.70 5.17
CA PRO A 156 -24.57 3.92 5.49
C PRO A 156 -24.08 4.57 6.78
N SER A 157 -24.01 5.89 6.83
CA SER A 157 -23.54 6.65 8.01
C SER A 157 -24.39 6.43 9.27
N ALA A 158 -25.65 6.00 9.10
CA ALA A 158 -26.54 5.63 10.20
C ALA A 158 -26.20 4.27 10.85
N MET A 159 -25.41 3.43 10.18
CA MET A 159 -24.99 2.13 10.69
C MET A 159 -23.79 2.33 11.65
N PRO A 160 -23.81 1.76 12.86
CA PRO A 160 -22.67 1.82 13.77
C PRO A 160 -21.42 1.23 13.12
N GLN A 161 -20.28 1.94 13.20
CA GLN A 161 -19.03 1.46 12.60
C GLN A 161 -18.54 0.16 13.25
N LEU A 162 -18.91 -0.08 14.52
CA LEU A 162 -18.63 -1.35 15.20
C LEU A 162 -19.28 -2.54 14.50
N GLU A 163 -20.53 -2.37 14.05
CA GLU A 163 -21.26 -3.39 13.31
C GLU A 163 -20.62 -3.65 11.95
N VAL A 164 -20.23 -2.58 11.24
CA VAL A 164 -19.53 -2.65 9.95
C VAL A 164 -18.18 -3.36 10.09
N LEU A 165 -17.42 -3.05 11.15
CA LEU A 165 -16.14 -3.70 11.44
C LEU A 165 -16.32 -5.19 11.76
N PHE A 166 -17.34 -5.55 12.53
CA PHE A 166 -17.61 -6.96 12.87
C PHE A 166 -18.07 -7.78 11.66
N GLN A 167 -18.97 -7.24 10.84
CA GLN A 167 -19.50 -7.94 9.67
C GLN A 167 -18.53 -7.94 8.48
N GLY A 168 -17.72 -6.88 8.34
CA GLY A 168 -16.73 -6.75 7.27
C GLY A 168 -15.36 -7.27 7.69
N MET A 169 -14.64 -6.50 8.50
CA MET A 169 -13.24 -6.78 8.85
C MET A 169 -13.04 -8.11 9.60
N LEU A 170 -13.93 -8.43 10.53
CA LEU A 170 -13.84 -9.63 11.38
C LEU A 170 -14.63 -10.82 10.85
N ASP A 171 -15.15 -10.73 9.61
CA ASP A 171 -15.58 -11.93 8.89
C ASP A 171 -14.45 -12.96 8.88
N LYS A 172 -14.77 -14.25 9.05
CA LYS A 172 -13.76 -15.31 9.23
C LYS A 172 -12.79 -15.41 8.05
N LYS A 173 -13.27 -15.18 6.83
CA LYS A 173 -12.43 -15.23 5.63
C LYS A 173 -11.60 -13.96 5.50
N ILE A 174 -12.21 -12.79 5.72
CA ILE A 174 -11.51 -11.50 5.65
C ILE A 174 -10.43 -11.40 6.74
N LEU A 175 -10.74 -11.79 7.98
CA LEU A 175 -9.81 -11.77 9.10
C LEU A 175 -8.57 -12.64 8.84
N LEU A 176 -8.76 -13.86 8.35
CA LEU A 176 -7.63 -14.73 8.01
C LEU A 176 -6.83 -14.22 6.81
N ASP A 177 -7.49 -13.64 5.81
CA ASP A 177 -6.82 -13.01 4.66
C ASP A 177 -6.02 -11.77 5.08
N LEU A 178 -6.59 -10.93 5.95
CA LEU A 178 -5.94 -9.77 6.54
C LEU A 178 -4.67 -10.17 7.30
N ILE A 179 -4.80 -11.13 8.21
CA ILE A 179 -3.67 -11.63 8.99
C ILE A 179 -2.58 -12.20 8.07
N ARG A 180 -2.95 -12.91 7.01
CA ARG A 180 -1.96 -13.57 6.14
C ARG A 180 -1.24 -12.62 5.19
N HIS A 181 -1.91 -11.60 4.69
CA HIS A 181 -1.46 -10.83 3.52
C HIS A 181 -1.43 -9.32 3.71
N PHE A 182 -2.03 -8.79 4.78
CA PHE A 182 -2.25 -7.36 4.96
C PHE A 182 -1.71 -6.82 6.29
N ILE A 183 -0.81 -7.57 6.90
CA ILE A 183 0.02 -7.13 8.02
C ILE A 183 1.46 -7.14 7.54
N VAL A 184 2.21 -6.10 7.87
CA VAL A 184 3.64 -6.01 7.55
C VAL A 184 4.43 -5.44 8.72
N PHE A 185 5.65 -5.91 8.88
CA PHE A 185 6.62 -5.39 9.82
C PHE A 185 7.65 -4.59 9.03
N GLU A 186 7.58 -3.27 9.15
CA GLU A 186 8.54 -2.37 8.52
C GLU A 186 9.73 -2.16 9.46
N GLN A 187 10.91 -2.63 9.06
CA GLN A 187 12.15 -2.40 9.80
C GLN A 187 12.70 -1.01 9.47
N GLU A 188 12.68 -0.09 10.42
CA GLU A 188 13.30 1.22 10.30
C GLU A 188 14.43 1.36 11.31
N ARG A 189 15.68 1.26 10.84
CA ARG A 189 16.88 1.26 11.71
C ARG A 189 16.75 0.19 12.81
N GLN A 190 16.61 0.59 14.08
CA GLN A 190 16.46 -0.32 15.22
C GLN A 190 15.00 -0.57 15.60
N ASP A 191 14.06 0.18 15.03
CA ASP A 191 12.64 0.09 15.34
C ASP A 191 11.90 -0.81 14.35
N ILE A 192 10.91 -1.54 14.86
CA ILE A 192 10.02 -2.39 14.08
C ILE A 192 8.61 -1.80 14.17
N HIS A 193 8.04 -1.43 13.02
CA HIS A 193 6.67 -0.92 12.95
C HIS A 193 5.75 -1.96 12.31
N LYS A 194 4.86 -2.55 13.12
CA LYS A 194 3.78 -3.40 12.63
C LYS A 194 2.66 -2.54 12.05
N LYS A 195 2.33 -2.74 10.78
CA LYS A 195 1.28 -2.01 10.07
C LYS A 195 0.20 -2.97 9.60
N LEU A 196 -1.05 -2.57 9.81
CA LEU A 196 -2.25 -3.22 9.28
C LEU A 196 -2.77 -2.41 8.08
N ALA A 197 -3.20 -3.07 7.02
CA ALA A 197 -3.82 -2.41 5.88
C ALA A 197 -5.16 -1.77 6.27
N ALA A 198 -5.42 -0.58 5.73
CA ALA A 198 -6.75 0.02 5.78
C ALA A 198 -7.71 -0.64 4.77
N TYR A 199 -9.02 -0.43 4.94
CA TYR A 199 -10.04 -1.11 4.12
C TYR A 199 -9.88 -0.82 2.62
N HIS A 200 -9.56 0.42 2.22
CA HIS A 200 -9.34 0.78 0.81
C HIS A 200 -8.18 0.00 0.21
N GLN A 201 -7.11 -0.23 0.98
CA GLN A 201 -5.96 -1.02 0.54
C GLN A 201 -6.34 -2.50 0.39
N TYR A 202 -7.07 -3.05 1.36
CA TYR A 202 -7.54 -4.43 1.32
C TYR A 202 -8.41 -4.71 0.08
N HIS A 203 -9.41 -3.88 -0.16
CA HIS A 203 -10.34 -4.09 -1.26
C HIS A 203 -9.69 -3.79 -2.62
N ALA A 204 -8.88 -2.73 -2.74
CA ALA A 204 -8.17 -2.42 -3.98
C ALA A 204 -7.23 -3.56 -4.40
N VAL A 205 -6.46 -4.12 -3.47
CA VAL A 205 -5.55 -5.23 -3.76
C VAL A 205 -6.31 -6.47 -4.24
N ASN A 206 -7.40 -6.82 -3.57
CA ASN A 206 -8.18 -7.99 -3.95
C ASN A 206 -8.86 -7.83 -5.32
N LYS A 207 -9.41 -6.65 -5.62
CA LYS A 207 -9.95 -6.33 -6.96
C LYS A 207 -8.84 -6.35 -8.02
N ALA A 208 -7.67 -5.78 -7.72
CA ALA A 208 -6.52 -5.74 -8.62
C ALA A 208 -5.96 -7.12 -8.94
N LEU A 209 -5.97 -8.06 -7.99
CA LEU A 209 -5.59 -9.44 -8.24
C LEU A 209 -6.56 -10.11 -9.22
N GLU A 210 -7.87 -9.94 -9.02
CA GLU A 210 -8.89 -10.52 -9.90
C GLU A 210 -8.76 -9.99 -11.34
N THR A 211 -8.57 -8.69 -11.52
CA THR A 211 -8.36 -8.10 -12.86
C THR A 211 -7.03 -8.56 -13.46
N THR A 212 -5.99 -8.73 -12.63
CA THR A 212 -4.68 -9.22 -13.10
C THR A 212 -4.71 -10.66 -13.56
N PHE A 213 -5.42 -11.56 -12.88
CA PHE A 213 -5.58 -12.95 -13.37
C PHE A 213 -6.29 -12.98 -14.71
N ARG A 214 -7.34 -12.16 -14.89
CA ARG A 214 -8.06 -12.06 -16.17
C ARG A 214 -7.15 -11.51 -17.27
N ALA A 215 -6.48 -10.39 -17.01
CA ALA A 215 -5.63 -9.69 -17.98
C ALA A 215 -4.37 -10.49 -18.37
N SER A 216 -3.78 -11.26 -17.43
CA SER A 216 -2.60 -12.10 -17.66
C SER A 216 -2.93 -13.52 -18.17
N SER A 217 -4.21 -13.89 -18.28
CA SER A 217 -4.63 -15.17 -18.86
C SER A 217 -4.29 -15.27 -20.36
N PRO A 218 -4.16 -16.47 -20.96
CA PRO A 218 -3.86 -16.64 -22.39
C PRO A 218 -4.73 -15.82 -23.35
N GLN A 219 -5.99 -15.59 -22.99
CA GLN A 219 -6.94 -14.78 -23.77
C GLN A 219 -7.09 -13.35 -23.23
N GLY A 220 -6.34 -12.98 -22.20
CA GLY A 220 -6.36 -11.67 -21.57
C GLY A 220 -5.74 -10.58 -22.45
N ASP A 221 -6.18 -9.35 -22.23
CA ASP A 221 -5.79 -8.17 -23.00
C ASP A 221 -4.57 -7.44 -22.42
N LYS A 222 -3.93 -8.00 -21.38
CA LYS A 222 -2.73 -7.47 -20.73
C LYS A 222 -2.93 -6.13 -20.00
N ARG A 223 -4.19 -5.72 -19.78
CA ARG A 223 -4.58 -4.46 -19.12
C ARG A 223 -5.26 -4.78 -17.79
N CYS A 224 -4.52 -4.69 -16.69
CA CYS A 224 -5.05 -5.04 -15.36
C CYS A 224 -6.00 -3.96 -14.81
N GLY A 225 -5.84 -2.71 -15.23
CA GLY A 225 -6.60 -1.54 -14.83
C GLY A 225 -5.77 -0.53 -14.03
N VAL A 226 -6.46 0.46 -13.47
CA VAL A 226 -5.85 1.54 -12.67
C VAL A 226 -6.43 1.60 -11.26
N VAL A 227 -5.57 1.69 -10.25
CA VAL A 227 -5.93 2.00 -8.87
C VAL A 227 -5.64 3.48 -8.60
N TRP A 228 -6.67 4.26 -8.32
CA TRP A 228 -6.51 5.67 -7.94
C TRP A 228 -6.67 5.82 -6.45
N HIS A 229 -5.54 5.93 -5.75
CA HIS A 229 -5.48 6.15 -4.30
C HIS A 229 -4.74 7.46 -4.06
N THR A 230 -5.42 8.45 -3.49
CA THR A 230 -4.88 9.81 -3.31
C THR A 230 -3.52 9.84 -2.62
N GLN A 231 -2.72 10.87 -2.88
CA GLN A 231 -1.39 11.00 -2.29
C GLN A 231 -1.46 11.01 -0.74
N GLY A 232 -0.57 10.25 -0.09
CA GLY A 232 -0.56 10.11 1.36
C GLY A 232 -1.47 9.00 1.92
N SER A 233 -2.37 8.43 1.11
CA SER A 233 -3.28 7.35 1.53
C SER A 233 -2.62 5.98 1.75
N GLY A 234 -1.30 5.86 1.54
CA GLY A 234 -0.56 4.60 1.68
C GLY A 234 -0.45 3.77 0.39
N LYS A 235 -0.57 4.39 -0.80
CA LYS A 235 -0.44 3.76 -2.12
C LYS A 235 0.75 2.80 -2.26
N SER A 236 1.96 3.19 -1.81
CA SER A 236 3.15 2.33 -1.85
C SER A 236 2.98 1.03 -1.06
N LEU A 237 2.26 1.09 0.07
CA LEU A 237 1.94 -0.09 0.88
C LEU A 237 0.88 -0.96 0.18
N THR A 238 -0.11 -0.33 -0.49
CA THR A 238 -1.07 -1.04 -1.35
C THR A 238 -0.34 -1.84 -2.44
N MET A 239 0.68 -1.25 -3.10
CA MET A 239 1.51 -1.97 -4.07
C MET A 239 2.29 -3.12 -3.45
N ALA A 240 2.80 -2.97 -2.22
CA ALA A 240 3.52 -4.01 -1.52
C ALA A 240 2.61 -5.20 -1.16
N PHE A 241 1.40 -4.94 -0.64
CA PHE A 241 0.38 -5.97 -0.38
C PHE A 241 -0.05 -6.67 -1.67
N TYR A 242 -0.29 -5.91 -2.73
CA TYR A 242 -0.58 -6.45 -4.05
C TYR A 242 0.54 -7.39 -4.52
N THR A 243 1.79 -6.94 -4.46
CA THR A 243 2.97 -7.72 -4.86
C THR A 243 3.13 -9.00 -4.04
N GLY A 244 3.07 -8.89 -2.71
CA GLY A 244 3.23 -10.05 -1.81
C GLY A 244 2.17 -11.12 -2.02
N LYS A 245 0.93 -10.73 -2.29
CA LYS A 245 -0.15 -11.68 -2.59
C LYS A 245 -0.04 -12.24 -4.02
N LEU A 246 0.41 -11.43 -4.98
CA LEU A 246 0.59 -11.83 -6.38
C LEU A 246 1.69 -12.90 -6.53
N VAL A 247 2.82 -12.77 -5.81
CA VAL A 247 3.94 -13.74 -5.82
C VAL A 247 3.49 -15.15 -5.41
N LEU A 248 2.40 -15.26 -4.65
CA LEU A 248 1.87 -16.54 -4.15
C LEU A 248 0.77 -17.16 -4.99
N THR A 249 0.17 -16.35 -5.85
CA THR A 249 -1.05 -16.70 -6.54
C THR A 249 -0.85 -16.80 -8.04
N LEU A 250 0.14 -16.09 -8.59
CA LEU A 250 0.70 -16.35 -9.90
C LEU A 250 1.92 -17.27 -9.77
N ASP A 251 2.17 -18.08 -10.79
CA ASP A 251 3.28 -19.04 -10.90
C ASP A 251 4.65 -18.33 -10.90
N ASN A 252 5.07 -17.91 -9.70
CA ASN A 252 6.27 -17.13 -9.40
C ASN A 252 6.56 -16.02 -10.44
N PRO A 253 5.69 -15.00 -10.55
CA PRO A 253 5.82 -13.96 -11.56
C PRO A 253 7.08 -13.11 -11.34
N THR A 254 7.58 -12.49 -12.41
CA THR A 254 8.50 -11.35 -12.27
C THR A 254 7.68 -10.08 -12.17
N ILE A 255 7.95 -9.27 -11.16
CA ILE A 255 7.26 -8.01 -10.89
C ILE A 255 8.21 -6.88 -11.26
N VAL A 256 7.79 -5.99 -12.16
CA VAL A 256 8.56 -4.81 -12.54
C VAL A 256 7.85 -3.59 -11.99
N VAL A 257 8.45 -2.95 -10.99
CA VAL A 257 7.94 -1.70 -10.42
C VAL A 257 8.60 -0.55 -11.18
N LEU A 258 7.77 0.22 -11.87
CA LEU A 258 8.18 1.26 -12.79
C LEU A 258 7.85 2.64 -12.22
N THR A 259 8.86 3.50 -12.18
CA THR A 259 8.73 4.89 -11.75
C THR A 259 9.24 5.84 -12.85
N ASP A 260 8.84 7.11 -12.78
CA ASP A 260 9.25 8.11 -13.76
C ASP A 260 10.54 8.84 -13.39
N ARG A 261 10.99 8.76 -12.14
CA ARG A 261 12.20 9.43 -11.66
C ARG A 261 12.94 8.59 -10.62
N ASN A 262 14.27 8.75 -10.59
CA ASN A 262 15.14 8.01 -9.68
C ASN A 262 14.81 8.24 -8.19
N ASP A 263 14.44 9.47 -7.80
CA ASP A 263 14.10 9.78 -6.41
C ASP A 263 12.82 9.07 -5.93
N LEU A 264 11.82 8.93 -6.83
CA LEU A 264 10.62 8.15 -6.54
C LEU A 264 10.91 6.65 -6.55
N ASP A 265 11.79 6.19 -7.46
CA ASP A 265 12.29 4.82 -7.49
C ASP A 265 12.95 4.42 -6.16
N ASP A 266 13.86 5.25 -5.67
CA ASP A 266 14.60 5.03 -4.42
C ASP A 266 13.65 4.97 -3.21
N GLN A 267 12.65 5.85 -3.17
CA GLN A 267 11.64 5.84 -2.10
C GLN A 267 10.82 4.55 -2.11
N LEU A 268 10.31 4.16 -3.27
CA LEU A 268 9.45 2.98 -3.40
C LEU A 268 10.23 1.68 -3.17
N PHE A 269 11.45 1.59 -3.71
CA PHE A 269 12.38 0.51 -3.45
C PHE A 269 12.71 0.38 -1.95
N GLY A 270 12.93 1.52 -1.28
CA GLY A 270 13.14 1.56 0.17
C GLY A 270 11.95 0.99 0.94
N THR A 271 10.72 1.39 0.61
CA THR A 271 9.51 0.86 1.24
C THR A 271 9.37 -0.65 1.04
N PHE A 272 9.56 -1.16 -0.18
CA PHE A 272 9.49 -2.59 -0.45
C PHE A 272 10.58 -3.38 0.26
N SER A 273 11.80 -2.84 0.30
CA SER A 273 12.94 -3.45 0.99
C SER A 273 12.70 -3.59 2.49
N ARG A 274 12.12 -2.57 3.12
CA ARG A 274 11.73 -2.63 4.55
C ARG A 274 10.56 -3.59 4.80
N CYS A 275 9.81 -3.94 3.77
CA CYS A 275 8.68 -4.88 3.80
C CYS A 275 9.01 -6.27 3.22
N HIS A 276 10.29 -6.62 3.03
CA HIS A 276 10.70 -7.82 2.27
C HIS A 276 10.14 -9.15 2.80
N GLU A 277 9.83 -9.27 4.09
CA GLU A 277 9.22 -10.48 4.67
C GLU A 277 7.86 -10.79 4.02
N LEU A 278 7.04 -9.76 3.76
CA LEU A 278 5.77 -9.90 3.05
C LEU A 278 5.98 -10.37 1.60
N LEU A 279 7.05 -9.88 0.97
CA LEU A 279 7.36 -10.12 -0.44
C LEU A 279 7.99 -11.51 -0.67
N ARG A 280 8.59 -12.12 0.36
CA ARG A 280 9.28 -13.44 0.33
C ARG A 280 10.47 -13.52 -0.62
N GLN A 281 10.77 -12.41 -1.28
CA GLN A 281 11.87 -12.23 -2.21
C GLN A 281 12.47 -10.87 -1.90
N LYS A 282 13.79 -10.77 -2.03
CA LYS A 282 14.47 -9.49 -1.88
C LYS A 282 14.25 -8.67 -3.16
N PRO A 283 13.71 -7.45 -3.07
CA PRO A 283 13.65 -6.56 -4.23
C PRO A 283 15.04 -6.18 -4.72
N GLU A 284 15.18 -5.96 -6.02
CA GLU A 284 16.41 -5.49 -6.66
C GLU A 284 16.12 -4.23 -7.48
N GLN A 285 17.07 -3.29 -7.47
CA GLN A 285 16.95 -2.03 -8.21
C GLN A 285 17.92 -2.03 -9.39
N ALA A 286 17.38 -1.80 -10.59
CA ALA A 286 18.17 -1.68 -11.81
C ALA A 286 18.82 -0.29 -11.89
N THR A 287 20.14 -0.24 -11.72
CA THR A 287 20.95 1.00 -11.80
C THR A 287 21.33 1.36 -13.23
N SER A 288 21.37 0.38 -14.14
CA SER A 288 21.71 0.57 -15.56
C SER A 288 20.78 -0.21 -16.49
N ARG A 289 20.82 0.10 -17.79
CA ARG A 289 20.07 -0.64 -18.82
C ARG A 289 20.53 -2.08 -18.93
N ASP A 290 21.83 -2.35 -18.78
CA ASP A 290 22.35 -3.71 -18.86
C ASP A 290 21.96 -4.54 -17.64
N GLN A 291 21.99 -3.95 -16.45
CA GLN A 291 21.49 -4.63 -15.25
C GLN A 291 19.99 -4.94 -15.37
N LEU A 292 19.19 -4.04 -15.95
CA LEU A 292 17.77 -4.29 -16.21
C LEU A 292 17.58 -5.50 -17.14
N LYS A 293 18.38 -5.62 -18.20
CA LYS A 293 18.35 -6.79 -19.11
C LYS A 293 18.65 -8.07 -18.34
N ASP A 294 19.67 -8.07 -17.50
CA ASP A 294 20.08 -9.26 -16.74
C ASP A 294 19.01 -9.68 -15.72
N LEU A 295 18.43 -8.72 -15.00
CA LEU A 295 17.35 -8.97 -14.03
C LEU A 295 16.07 -9.52 -14.68
N LEU A 296 15.81 -9.18 -15.95
CA LEU A 296 14.61 -9.66 -16.68
C LEU A 296 14.83 -10.93 -17.50
N ARG A 297 16.08 -11.40 -17.66
CA ARG A 297 16.44 -12.65 -18.36
C ARG A 297 16.20 -13.91 -17.53
N VAL A 298 15.84 -13.78 -16.26
CA VAL A 298 15.59 -14.92 -15.36
C VAL A 298 14.41 -15.79 -15.82
N ALA A 299 14.44 -17.08 -15.50
CA ALA A 299 13.40 -18.02 -15.89
C ALA A 299 12.07 -17.82 -15.13
N SER A 300 12.12 -17.34 -13.88
CA SER A 300 10.96 -17.08 -13.03
C SER A 300 11.30 -16.16 -11.86
N GLY A 301 10.32 -15.48 -11.29
CA GLY A 301 10.47 -14.70 -10.05
C GLY A 301 11.21 -13.37 -10.21
N GLY A 302 11.35 -12.66 -9.10
CA GLY A 302 12.07 -11.39 -9.02
C GLY A 302 11.14 -10.18 -8.89
N ILE A 303 11.55 -9.22 -8.06
CA ILE A 303 10.89 -7.92 -7.91
C ILE A 303 11.92 -6.87 -8.31
N VAL A 304 11.74 -6.27 -9.47
CA VAL A 304 12.70 -5.37 -10.11
C VAL A 304 12.17 -3.95 -10.11
N PHE A 305 12.91 -3.04 -9.49
CA PHE A 305 12.68 -1.61 -9.52
C PHE A 305 13.47 -0.98 -10.65
N THR A 306 12.82 -0.12 -11.42
CA THR A 306 13.46 0.57 -12.53
C THR A 306 12.72 1.84 -12.90
N THR A 307 13.45 2.75 -13.52
CA THR A 307 12.87 3.95 -14.09
C THR A 307 12.52 3.79 -15.56
N ILE A 308 11.56 4.57 -15.99
CA ILE A 308 11.05 4.66 -17.35
C ILE A 308 12.15 4.91 -18.40
N GLN A 309 13.17 5.70 -18.05
CA GLN A 309 14.26 6.10 -18.95
C GLN A 309 15.14 4.90 -19.40
N LYS A 310 15.15 3.81 -18.62
CA LYS A 310 15.96 2.63 -18.94
C LYS A 310 15.37 1.79 -20.08
N PHE A 311 14.10 2.02 -20.44
CA PHE A 311 13.44 1.44 -21.61
C PHE A 311 13.57 2.30 -22.89
N PHE A 312 14.37 3.36 -22.89
CA PHE A 312 14.68 4.11 -24.11
C PHE A 312 15.89 3.53 -24.84
N PRO A 313 15.84 3.41 -26.18
CA PRO A 313 16.98 2.99 -26.99
C PRO A 313 18.11 4.02 -26.90
N GLU A 314 19.35 3.55 -26.99
CA GLU A 314 20.55 4.41 -26.91
C GLU A 314 20.71 5.29 -28.15
N GLU A 315 20.22 4.81 -29.30
CA GLU A 315 20.24 5.52 -30.57
C GLU A 315 18.81 5.89 -31.02
N LYS A 316 18.64 7.13 -31.48
CA LYS A 316 17.35 7.61 -32.02
C LYS A 316 16.97 6.80 -33.26
N GLY A 317 15.81 6.15 -33.21
CA GLY A 317 15.24 5.39 -34.33
C GLY A 317 15.35 3.87 -34.20
N ASN A 318 16.10 3.35 -33.23
CA ASN A 318 16.18 1.91 -32.98
C ASN A 318 14.98 1.41 -32.17
N ARG A 319 14.47 0.23 -32.55
CA ARG A 319 13.48 -0.50 -31.74
C ARG A 319 14.17 -0.98 -30.47
N TYR A 320 13.52 -0.84 -29.32
CA TYR A 320 14.08 -1.34 -28.07
C TYR A 320 14.16 -2.89 -28.14
N PRO A 321 15.27 -3.51 -27.71
CA PRO A 321 15.42 -4.96 -27.82
C PRO A 321 14.39 -5.70 -26.97
N LEU A 322 13.96 -6.86 -27.48
CA LEU A 322 13.17 -7.82 -26.71
C LEU A 322 13.97 -8.25 -25.46
N LEU A 323 13.39 -8.08 -24.29
CA LEU A 323 13.99 -8.49 -23.01
C LEU A 323 13.44 -9.83 -22.55
N SER A 324 12.13 -10.04 -22.67
CA SER A 324 11.49 -11.29 -22.27
C SER A 324 10.14 -11.49 -22.96
N GLU A 325 9.88 -12.71 -23.43
CA GLU A 325 8.59 -13.11 -23.99
C GLU A 325 7.65 -13.71 -22.94
N ARG A 326 8.07 -13.77 -21.68
CA ARG A 326 7.31 -14.40 -20.60
C ARG A 326 5.97 -13.68 -20.36
N ARG A 327 4.93 -14.47 -20.11
CA ARG A 327 3.58 -13.99 -19.79
C ARG A 327 3.38 -13.71 -18.30
N ASN A 328 4.16 -14.36 -17.44
CA ASN A 328 4.14 -14.15 -15.99
C ASN A 328 5.04 -12.96 -15.58
N ILE A 329 4.95 -11.85 -16.32
CA ILE A 329 5.59 -10.58 -15.98
C ILE A 329 4.49 -9.55 -15.76
N ILE A 330 4.46 -8.95 -14.56
CA ILE A 330 3.49 -7.92 -14.20
C ILE A 330 4.23 -6.61 -13.96
N VAL A 331 3.87 -5.59 -14.73
CA VAL A 331 4.43 -4.24 -14.60
C VAL A 331 3.49 -3.38 -13.77
N ILE A 332 4.00 -2.87 -12.66
CA ILE A 332 3.32 -1.92 -11.76
C ILE A 332 3.87 -0.53 -12.08
N ALA A 333 3.08 0.32 -12.71
CA ALA A 333 3.46 1.70 -12.99
C ALA A 333 2.98 2.63 -11.89
N ASP A 334 3.90 3.37 -11.28
CA ASP A 334 3.55 4.48 -10.39
C ASP A 334 3.34 5.79 -11.18
N GLU A 335 2.37 6.58 -10.72
CA GLU A 335 1.86 7.79 -11.37
C GLU A 335 1.49 7.60 -12.85
N ALA A 336 0.73 6.55 -13.12
CA ALA A 336 0.34 6.10 -14.46
C ALA A 336 -0.36 7.16 -15.35
N HIS A 337 -0.79 8.30 -14.80
CA HIS A 337 -1.48 9.40 -15.51
C HIS A 337 -0.53 10.52 -15.98
N ARG A 338 0.77 10.49 -15.65
CA ARG A 338 1.68 11.58 -16.06
C ARG A 338 1.84 11.57 -17.58
N SER A 339 1.80 12.76 -18.19
CA SER A 339 2.02 12.99 -19.64
C SER A 339 3.33 12.41 -20.21
N GLN A 340 4.22 11.94 -19.34
CA GLN A 340 5.41 11.18 -19.71
C GLN A 340 5.09 9.79 -20.27
N TYR A 341 3.96 9.19 -19.85
CA TYR A 341 3.40 7.97 -20.44
C TYR A 341 2.66 8.26 -21.77
N ASP A 342 2.18 9.50 -21.95
CA ASP A 342 1.47 10.05 -23.13
C ASP A 342 2.38 10.49 -24.29
N PHE A 343 3.69 10.22 -24.27
CA PHE A 343 4.46 10.27 -25.51
C PHE A 343 4.07 9.06 -26.37
N ILE A 344 2.89 9.19 -26.99
CA ILE A 344 1.99 8.23 -27.63
C ILE A 344 2.63 7.32 -28.70
N ASP A 345 3.91 7.53 -29.08
CA ASP A 345 4.63 6.64 -29.99
C ASP A 345 5.92 6.02 -29.44
N GLY A 346 6.42 6.49 -28.29
CA GLY A 346 7.74 6.09 -27.77
C GLY A 346 7.65 5.10 -26.62
N PHE A 347 7.11 5.54 -25.49
CA PHE A 347 7.31 4.81 -24.24
C PHE A 347 6.54 3.49 -24.14
N ALA A 348 5.22 3.55 -24.24
CA ALA A 348 4.37 2.36 -24.18
C ALA A 348 4.79 1.36 -25.28
N LYS A 349 5.19 1.87 -26.45
CA LYS A 349 5.72 1.07 -27.54
C LYS A 349 7.03 0.37 -27.17
N HIS A 350 8.03 1.08 -26.65
CA HIS A 350 9.31 0.47 -26.27
C HIS A 350 9.16 -0.57 -25.15
N MET A 351 8.30 -0.33 -24.16
CA MET A 351 7.99 -1.35 -23.15
C MET A 351 7.25 -2.55 -23.73
N ARG A 352 6.26 -2.34 -24.62
CA ARG A 352 5.56 -3.44 -25.30
C ARG A 352 6.49 -4.18 -26.26
N ASP A 353 7.52 -3.54 -26.81
CA ASP A 353 8.55 -4.21 -27.59
C ASP A 353 9.50 -5.04 -26.69
N ALA A 354 9.88 -4.50 -25.53
CA ALA A 354 10.74 -5.15 -24.56
C ALA A 354 10.07 -6.35 -23.87
N LEU A 355 8.80 -6.19 -23.53
CA LEU A 355 8.00 -7.11 -22.71
C LEU A 355 6.61 -7.31 -23.36
N PRO A 356 6.53 -7.90 -24.56
CA PRO A 356 5.30 -7.98 -25.35
C PRO A 356 4.16 -8.71 -24.66
N ASN A 357 4.47 -9.60 -23.74
CA ASN A 357 3.53 -10.48 -23.08
C ASN A 357 3.26 -10.12 -21.61
N ALA A 358 3.85 -9.04 -21.11
CA ALA A 358 3.59 -8.56 -19.76
C ALA A 358 2.20 -7.91 -19.64
N SER A 359 1.61 -8.02 -18.45
CA SER A 359 0.39 -7.30 -18.06
C SER A 359 0.71 -6.06 -17.24
N PHE A 360 -0.07 -5.00 -17.41
CA PHE A 360 0.22 -3.68 -16.86
C PHE A 360 -0.88 -3.25 -15.90
N ILE A 361 -0.50 -2.81 -14.71
CA ILE A 361 -1.38 -2.17 -13.72
C ILE A 361 -0.84 -0.78 -13.39
N GLY A 362 -1.72 0.21 -13.39
CA GLY A 362 -1.40 1.58 -13.03
C GLY A 362 -1.81 1.91 -11.61
N PHE A 363 -0.97 2.64 -10.89
CA PHE A 363 -1.31 3.25 -9.62
C PHE A 363 -1.11 4.76 -9.72
N THR A 364 -2.04 5.53 -9.16
CA THR A 364 -1.96 6.99 -9.24
C THR A 364 -2.56 7.71 -8.03
N GLY A 365 -2.02 8.89 -7.72
CA GLY A 365 -2.57 9.81 -6.73
C GLY A 365 -3.71 10.72 -7.23
N THR A 366 -3.94 10.82 -8.54
CA THR A 366 -4.82 11.83 -9.14
C THR A 366 -5.78 11.19 -10.15
N PRO A 367 -6.92 11.86 -10.43
CA PRO A 367 -7.84 11.38 -11.45
C PRO A 367 -7.21 11.46 -12.85
N ILE A 368 -7.59 10.51 -13.70
CA ILE A 368 -7.28 10.47 -15.13
C ILE A 368 -8.13 11.54 -15.80
N GLU A 369 -7.51 12.44 -16.55
CA GLU A 369 -8.24 13.46 -17.30
C GLU A 369 -9.09 12.83 -18.40
N LYS A 370 -10.26 13.41 -18.70
CA LYS A 370 -11.13 12.90 -19.79
C LYS A 370 -10.44 12.91 -21.17
N SER A 371 -9.44 13.77 -21.35
CA SER A 371 -8.59 13.87 -22.54
C SER A 371 -7.52 12.78 -22.62
N ASP A 372 -7.16 12.15 -21.50
CA ASP A 372 -6.14 11.10 -21.44
C ASP A 372 -6.71 9.78 -21.98
N ARG A 373 -6.40 9.51 -23.25
CA ARG A 373 -6.74 8.25 -23.93
C ARG A 373 -5.68 7.17 -23.72
N SER A 374 -4.47 7.52 -23.30
CA SER A 374 -3.35 6.58 -23.26
C SER A 374 -3.39 5.72 -22.00
N THR A 375 -3.78 6.29 -20.86
CA THR A 375 -3.87 5.53 -19.60
C THR A 375 -4.85 4.35 -19.73
N PRO A 376 -6.09 4.52 -20.23
CA PRO A 376 -6.98 3.39 -20.48
C PRO A 376 -6.50 2.45 -21.58
N ALA A 377 -5.74 2.94 -22.56
CA ALA A 377 -5.18 2.10 -23.62
C ALA A 377 -4.06 1.17 -23.11
N VAL A 378 -3.22 1.64 -22.17
CA VAL A 378 -2.08 0.89 -21.63
C VAL A 378 -2.49 0.02 -20.46
N PHE A 379 -3.26 0.57 -19.52
CA PHE A 379 -3.57 -0.07 -18.25
C PHE A 379 -4.99 -0.60 -18.19
N GLY A 380 -5.96 0.02 -18.86
CA GLY A 380 -7.38 -0.32 -18.76
C GLY A 380 -8.15 0.65 -17.87
N ASN A 381 -9.39 0.29 -17.50
CA ASN A 381 -10.27 1.14 -16.70
C ASN A 381 -9.89 1.15 -15.21
N TYR A 382 -10.53 2.04 -14.45
CA TYR A 382 -10.41 2.03 -12.99
C TYR A 382 -10.85 0.69 -12.39
N ILE A 383 -10.05 0.21 -11.46
CA ILE A 383 -10.29 -0.97 -10.62
C ILE A 383 -10.91 -0.53 -9.29
N ASP A 384 -10.34 0.53 -8.70
CA ASP A 384 -10.68 1.04 -7.39
C ASP A 384 -10.30 2.53 -7.28
N ILE A 385 -11.11 3.29 -6.55
CA ILE A 385 -10.95 4.73 -6.35
C ILE A 385 -11.06 5.03 -4.86
N TYR A 386 -10.04 5.69 -4.33
CA TYR A 386 -9.99 6.25 -2.98
C TYR A 386 -9.43 7.68 -3.09
N ASP A 387 -10.36 8.62 -3.24
CA ASP A 387 -10.05 10.01 -3.53
C ASP A 387 -9.67 10.82 -2.28
N ILE A 388 -9.44 12.12 -2.48
CA ILE A 388 -9.06 13.04 -1.41
C ILE A 388 -10.20 13.30 -0.42
N GLU A 389 -11.46 13.27 -0.87
CA GLU A 389 -12.61 13.54 0.00
C GLU A 389 -12.75 12.40 1.01
N GLN A 390 -12.74 11.16 0.52
CA GLN A 390 -12.81 9.97 1.35
C GLN A 390 -11.59 9.85 2.27
N ALA A 391 -10.38 10.12 1.75
CA ALA A 391 -9.16 10.05 2.56
C ALA A 391 -9.13 11.05 3.72
N VAL A 392 -9.68 12.24 3.51
CA VAL A 392 -9.84 13.25 4.56
C VAL A 392 -10.90 12.83 5.57
N GLU A 393 -12.05 12.31 5.12
CA GLU A 393 -13.12 11.85 6.00
C GLU A 393 -12.65 10.72 6.92
N ASP A 394 -11.88 9.78 6.38
CA ASP A 394 -11.33 8.64 7.12
C ASP A 394 -10.13 9.01 8.01
N GLY A 395 -9.62 10.25 7.90
CA GLY A 395 -8.43 10.71 8.63
C GLY A 395 -7.12 10.10 8.12
N ALA A 396 -7.13 9.52 6.92
CA ALA A 396 -5.92 9.00 6.27
C ALA A 396 -5.00 10.12 5.77
N THR A 397 -5.58 11.29 5.45
CA THR A 397 -4.85 12.49 5.00
C THR A 397 -5.40 13.74 5.68
N VAL A 398 -4.56 14.77 5.84
CA VAL A 398 -4.98 16.06 6.39
C VAL A 398 -5.65 16.95 5.34
N ARG A 399 -6.56 17.84 5.76
CA ARG A 399 -7.17 18.84 4.87
C ARG A 399 -6.14 19.85 4.41
N ILE A 400 -6.16 20.15 3.11
CA ILE A 400 -5.33 21.21 2.52
C ILE A 400 -6.20 22.46 2.34
N TYR A 401 -5.81 23.56 2.98
CA TYR A 401 -6.41 24.87 2.76
C TYR A 401 -5.52 25.67 1.80
N TYR A 402 -6.07 26.07 0.65
CA TYR A 402 -5.36 26.93 -0.30
C TYR A 402 -5.76 28.39 -0.07
N GLU A 403 -4.82 29.21 0.39
CA GLU A 403 -4.98 30.65 0.46
C GLU A 403 -4.29 31.28 -0.77
N SER A 404 -5.08 31.77 -1.74
CA SER A 404 -4.54 32.49 -2.88
C SER A 404 -4.01 33.86 -2.44
N ARG A 405 -2.70 33.96 -2.26
CA ARG A 405 -2.04 35.25 -2.05
C ARG A 405 -1.71 35.88 -3.39
N LEU A 406 -2.57 36.81 -3.83
CA LEU A 406 -2.19 37.77 -4.86
C LEU A 406 -1.13 38.69 -4.27
N ALA A 407 0.15 38.39 -4.55
CA ALA A 407 1.21 39.36 -4.37
C ALA A 407 0.88 40.55 -5.30
N LYS A 408 0.39 41.65 -4.73
CA LYS A 408 0.26 42.92 -5.45
C LYS A 408 1.68 43.41 -5.74
N LEU A 409 2.21 43.04 -6.89
CA LEU A 409 3.42 43.62 -7.44
C LEU A 409 3.07 45.03 -7.93
N GLU A 410 3.08 46.00 -7.00
CA GLU A 410 3.01 47.41 -7.36
C GLU A 410 4.43 47.91 -7.61
N LEU A 411 4.69 48.38 -8.84
CA LEU A 411 5.90 49.12 -9.16
C LEU A 411 5.99 50.36 -8.26
N LYS A 412 7.16 50.62 -7.68
CA LYS A 412 7.40 51.85 -6.93
C LYS A 412 7.03 53.06 -7.80
N GLN A 413 6.33 54.04 -7.23
CA GLN A 413 5.87 55.22 -7.98
C GLN A 413 7.03 55.95 -8.68
N ASP A 414 8.22 55.92 -8.09
CA ASP A 414 9.42 56.57 -8.61
C ASP A 414 10.08 55.83 -9.79
N GLU A 415 9.74 54.55 -10.00
CA GLU A 415 10.27 53.73 -11.10
C GLU A 415 9.33 53.67 -12.29
N ARG A 416 8.01 53.83 -12.07
CA ARG A 416 6.99 53.89 -13.14
C ARG A 416 7.34 54.85 -14.30
N PRO A 417 7.76 56.11 -14.06
CA PRO A 417 8.06 57.03 -15.15
C PRO A 417 9.39 56.74 -15.88
N LYS A 418 10.22 55.82 -15.40
CA LYS A 418 11.52 55.46 -16.02
C LYS A 418 11.42 54.29 -17.00
N ILE A 419 10.41 53.45 -16.83
CA ILE A 419 10.20 52.24 -17.64
C ILE A 419 9.87 52.61 -19.09
N ASP A 420 9.05 53.63 -19.32
CA ASP A 420 8.65 54.03 -20.67
C ASP A 420 9.83 54.58 -21.50
N PRO A 421 10.66 55.51 -20.98
CA PRO A 421 11.87 55.96 -21.65
C PRO A 421 12.91 54.85 -21.89
N GLU A 422 13.20 54.03 -20.88
CA GLU A 422 14.18 52.92 -21.01
C GLU A 422 13.72 51.90 -22.05
N PHE A 423 12.42 51.62 -22.12
CA PHE A 423 11.86 50.73 -23.14
C PHE A 423 12.01 51.32 -24.56
N GLU A 424 11.75 52.61 -24.74
CA GLU A 424 11.95 53.30 -26.01
C GLU A 424 13.41 53.28 -26.46
N GLU A 425 14.36 53.54 -25.54
CA GLU A 425 15.80 53.53 -25.80
C GLU A 425 16.30 52.14 -26.20
N VAL A 426 15.87 51.08 -25.51
CA VAL A 426 16.29 49.70 -25.82
C VAL A 426 15.66 49.17 -27.12
N THR A 427 14.52 49.73 -27.56
CA THR A 427 13.79 49.27 -28.75
C THR A 427 13.97 50.17 -29.98
N GLU A 428 14.83 51.19 -29.91
CA GLU A 428 15.02 52.21 -30.95
C GLU A 428 15.47 51.64 -32.32
N GLY A 429 16.12 50.46 -32.31
CA GLY A 429 16.59 49.76 -33.52
C GLY A 429 15.78 48.53 -33.95
N GLU A 430 14.68 48.20 -33.27
CA GLU A 430 13.85 47.02 -33.56
C GLU A 430 12.79 47.29 -34.64
N GLU A 431 12.44 46.27 -35.43
CA GLU A 431 11.32 46.38 -36.38
C GLU A 431 10.00 46.64 -35.65
N VAL A 432 9.17 47.51 -36.23
CA VAL A 432 7.91 48.01 -35.64
C VAL A 432 6.99 46.89 -35.11
N GLU A 433 6.97 45.75 -35.80
CA GLU A 433 6.13 44.60 -35.42
C GLU A 433 6.65 43.85 -34.19
N LYS A 434 7.97 43.78 -34.00
CA LYS A 434 8.60 43.20 -32.80
C LYS A 434 8.45 44.12 -31.59
N LYS A 435 8.64 45.44 -31.78
CA LYS A 435 8.43 46.46 -30.73
C LYS A 435 7.02 46.39 -30.16
N ARG A 436 6.01 46.34 -31.03
CA ARG A 436 4.59 46.24 -30.62
C ARG A 436 4.23 44.91 -29.93
N LYS A 437 4.97 43.84 -30.20
CA LYS A 437 4.80 42.54 -29.53
C LYS A 437 5.44 42.55 -28.14
N ALA A 438 6.58 43.22 -27.99
CA ALA A 438 7.25 43.44 -26.70
C ALA A 438 6.42 44.36 -25.78
N GLU A 439 5.81 45.42 -26.32
CA GLU A 439 4.89 46.31 -25.58
C GLU A 439 3.72 45.54 -24.94
N LYS A 440 3.11 44.62 -25.70
CA LYS A 440 2.02 43.77 -25.19
C LYS A 440 2.47 42.79 -24.10
N GLN A 441 3.71 42.31 -24.14
CA GLN A 441 4.25 41.39 -23.14
C GLN A 441 4.65 42.09 -21.84
N MET A 442 5.14 43.33 -21.91
CA MET A 442 5.53 44.10 -20.72
C MET A 442 4.33 44.76 -20.00
N GLY A 443 3.13 44.68 -20.57
CA GLY A 443 1.91 45.10 -19.88
C GLY A 443 1.94 46.58 -19.51
N LYS A 444 2.26 47.47 -20.46
CA LYS A 444 1.98 48.89 -20.26
C LYS A 444 0.47 49.09 -20.11
N THR A 445 0.06 49.73 -19.02
CA THR A 445 -1.30 50.24 -18.78
C THR A 445 -1.67 51.36 -19.73
#